data_AF-A0A644WWA5-F1
#
_entry.id   AF-A0A644WWA5-F1
#
_cell.length_a   1.000
_cell.length_b   1.000
_cell.length_c   1.000
_cell.angle_alpha   90.00
_cell.angle_beta   90.00
_cell.angle_gamma   90.00
#
_symmetry.space_group_name_H-M   'P 1'
#
loop_
_entity.id
_entity.type
_entity.pdbx_description
1 polymer ?
#
loop_
_entity_poly.entity_id
_entity_poly.type
_entity_poly.pdbx_seq_one_letter_code
_entity_poly.pdbx_strand_id
1 'polypeptide(L)' 'MSMPKAYAPEQGYRYQILCRHPEYNGREWEHCDYAKDNKEKSYLIGEYRMAYGAGYEFKSILLPEKYWKEK' A
#
# COMPACT_ATOMS: atom_id res chain seq x y z
N MET A 1 -8.14 -12.70 -12.81
CA MET A 1 -7.10 -12.27 -11.85
C MET A 1 -7.80 -11.64 -10.66
N SER A 2 -7.92 -12.34 -9.53
CA SER A 2 -8.52 -11.76 -8.33
C SER A 2 -7.55 -10.71 -7.78
N MET A 3 -7.95 -9.44 -7.84
CA MET A 3 -7.26 -8.38 -7.11
C MET A 3 -7.26 -8.76 -5.61
N PRO A 4 -6.20 -8.44 -4.85
CA PRO A 4 -6.22 -8.67 -3.41
C PRO A 4 -7.46 -8.00 -2.81
N LYS A 5 -8.08 -8.63 -1.81
CA LYS A 5 -9.27 -8.10 -1.11
C LYS A 5 -9.08 -6.65 -0.64
N ALA A 6 -7.84 -6.32 -0.29
CA ALA A 6 -7.41 -4.99 0.13
C ALA A 6 -7.25 -3.97 -0.99
N TYR A 7 -7.52 -4.31 -2.26
CA TYR A 7 -7.49 -3.34 -3.35
C TYR A 7 -8.66 -2.35 -3.20
N ALA A 8 -8.33 -1.14 -2.80
CA ALA A 8 -9.24 -0.04 -2.57
C ALA A 8 -8.60 1.18 -3.22
N PRO A 9 -8.93 1.54 -4.46
CA PRO A 9 -8.34 2.71 -5.09
C PRO A 9 -9.03 3.99 -4.60
N GLU A 10 -8.25 4.97 -4.14
CA GLU A 10 -8.75 6.27 -3.69
C GLU A 10 -8.35 7.40 -4.64
N GLN A 11 -9.26 8.35 -4.89
CA GLN A 11 -9.00 9.51 -5.73
C GLN A 11 -8.00 10.47 -5.05
N GLY A 12 -7.08 11.02 -5.83
CA GLY A 12 -5.98 11.86 -5.35
C GLY A 12 -4.68 11.10 -5.07
N TYR A 13 -4.71 9.76 -5.05
CA TYR A 13 -3.54 8.94 -4.72
C TYR A 13 -3.04 8.10 -5.89
N ARG A 14 -1.72 8.05 -6.04
CA ARG A 14 -1.04 7.34 -7.13
C ARG A 14 -0.68 5.91 -6.76
N TYR A 15 -0.43 5.66 -5.49
CA TYR A 15 -0.03 4.37 -4.97
C TYR A 15 -0.93 3.96 -3.82
N GLN A 16 -1.28 2.69 -3.78
CA GLN A 16 -1.88 2.05 -2.61
C GLN A 16 -0.81 1.20 -1.93
N ILE A 17 -0.60 1.41 -0.64
CA ILE A 17 0.31 0.65 0.19
C ILE A 17 -0.46 -0.46 0.89
N LEU A 18 0.06 -1.67 0.79
CA LEU A 18 -0.42 -2.86 1.44
C LEU A 18 0.62 -3.35 2.44
N CYS A 19 0.15 -3.87 3.56
CA CYS A 19 0.98 -4.53 4.57
C CYS A 19 0.47 -5.96 4.79
N ARG A 20 1.35 -6.85 5.24
CA ARG A 20 0.96 -8.15 5.77
C ARG A 20 1.96 -8.60 6.81
N HIS A 21 1.49 -9.40 7.77
CA HIS A 21 2.37 -10.18 8.62
C HIS A 21 2.23 -11.66 8.28
N PRO A 22 3.30 -12.34 7.82
CA PRO A 22 3.23 -13.74 7.42
C PRO A 22 2.80 -14.66 8.58
N GLU A 23 3.09 -14.30 9.84
CA GLU A 23 2.72 -15.12 11.00
C GLU A 23 1.33 -14.81 11.57
N TYR A 24 0.82 -13.57 11.46
CA TYR A 24 -0.49 -13.20 12.03
C TYR A 24 -1.63 -13.32 11.00
N ASN A 25 -1.40 -12.88 9.77
CA ASN A 25 -2.41 -12.79 8.71
C ASN A 25 -2.09 -13.69 7.49
N GLY A 26 -1.02 -14.49 7.57
CA GLY A 26 -0.66 -15.47 6.56
C GLY A 26 -0.31 -14.86 5.19
N ARG A 27 -1.01 -15.31 4.14
CA ARG A 27 -0.78 -14.88 2.73
C ARG A 27 -1.62 -13.68 2.31
N GLU A 28 -2.51 -13.17 3.17
CA GLU A 28 -3.42 -12.09 2.81
C GLU A 28 -2.73 -10.74 2.94
N TRP A 29 -2.94 -9.88 1.96
CA TRP A 29 -2.48 -8.49 1.99
C TRP A 29 -3.61 -7.62 2.52
N GLU A 30 -3.29 -6.76 3.47
CA GLU A 30 -4.20 -5.77 4.05
C GLU A 30 -3.85 -4.38 3.55
N HIS A 31 -4.86 -3.52 3.54
CA HIS A 31 -4.66 -2.13 3.19
C HIS A 31 -3.96 -1.43 4.36
N CYS A 32 -2.85 -0.76 4.04
CA CYS A 32 -2.08 0.00 5.02
C CYS A 32 -2.35 1.50 4.86
N ASP A 33 -2.11 2.03 3.65
CA ASP A 33 -2.16 3.48 3.40
C ASP A 33 -2.20 3.82 1.90
N TYR A 34 -2.22 5.11 1.58
CA TYR A 34 -2.11 5.64 0.23
C TYR A 34 -0.94 6.60 0.11
N ALA A 35 -0.35 6.70 -1.09
CA ALA A 35 0.68 7.68 -1.38
C ALA A 35 0.40 8.38 -2.70
N LYS A 36 0.55 9.71 -2.71
CA LYS A 36 0.37 10.55 -3.91
C LYS A 36 1.55 10.45 -4.88
N ASP A 37 2.73 10.15 -4.36
CA ASP A 37 3.97 10.11 -5.13
C ASP A 37 4.99 9.11 -4.56
N ASN A 38 6.07 8.91 -5.31
CA ASN A 38 7.07 7.90 -4.99
C ASN A 38 7.89 8.26 -3.73
N LYS A 39 8.06 9.55 -3.42
CA LYS A 39 8.74 10.02 -2.21
C LYS A 39 7.88 9.75 -0.99
N GLU A 40 6.60 10.09 -1.04
CA GLU A 40 5.65 9.81 0.03
C GLU A 40 5.52 8.30 0.28
N LYS A 41 5.44 7.51 -0.80
CA LYS A 41 5.43 6.04 -0.73
C LYS A 41 6.65 5.49 0.01
N SER A 42 7.86 5.93 -0.36
CA SER A 42 9.10 5.46 0.28
C SER A 42 9.19 5.91 1.73
N TYR A 43 8.73 7.13 2.05
CA TYR A 43 8.67 7.64 3.41
C TYR A 43 7.73 6.79 4.28
N LEU A 44 6.48 6.58 3.84
CA LEU A 44 5.48 5.79 4.56
C LEU A 44 5.93 4.35 4.78
N ILE A 45 6.49 3.69 3.76
CA ILE A 45 7.03 2.33 3.93
C ILE A 45 8.15 2.30 4.97
N GLY A 46 9.01 3.34 5.02
CA GLY A 46 10.05 3.46 6.03
C GLY A 46 9.48 3.60 7.43
N GLU A 47 8.55 4.53 7.62
CA GLU A 47 7.85 4.76 8.89
C GLU A 47 7.13 3.49 9.36
N TYR A 48 6.38 2.85 8.47
CA TYR A 48 5.64 1.63 8.81
C TYR A 48 6.57 0.46 9.12
N ARG A 49 7.70 0.31 8.44
CA ARG A 49 8.70 -0.70 8.81
C ARG A 49 9.25 -0.48 10.22
N MET A 50 9.42 0.78 10.64
CA MET A 50 9.87 1.10 11.99
C MET A 50 8.77 0.90 13.02
N ALA A 51 7.54 1.30 12.71
CA ALA A 51 6.40 1.25 13.62
C ALA A 51 5.88 -0.18 13.86
N TYR A 52 5.69 -0.96 12.78
CA TYR A 52 5.21 -2.35 12.87
C TYR A 52 6.29 -3.32 13.35
N GLY A 53 7.57 -3.00 13.09
CA GLY A 53 8.70 -3.83 13.48
C GLY A 53 9.08 -4.90 12.46
N ALA A 54 10.09 -5.70 12.82
CA ALA A 54 10.62 -6.77 11.98
C ALA A 54 9.61 -7.91 11.84
N GLY A 55 9.27 -8.28 10.60
CA GLY A 55 8.32 -9.35 10.28
C GLY A 55 7.21 -8.91 9.34
N TYR A 56 6.89 -7.61 9.31
CA TYR A 56 5.90 -7.07 8.36
C TYR A 56 6.49 -6.91 6.95
N GLU A 57 5.74 -7.42 5.97
CA GLU A 57 6.02 -7.21 4.56
C GLU A 57 5.14 -6.07 4.02
N PHE A 58 5.73 -5.19 3.22
CA PHE A 58 5.05 -4.04 2.61
C PHE A 58 5.11 -4.14 1.09
N LYS A 59 3.99 -3.81 0.44
CA LYS A 59 3.87 -3.82 -1.02
C LYS A 59 3.12 -2.59 -1.49
N SER A 60 3.65 -1.92 -2.51
CA SER A 60 2.96 -0.81 -3.17
C SER A 60 2.33 -1.26 -4.48
N ILE A 61 1.07 -0.93 -4.69
CA ILE A 61 0.34 -1.08 -5.96
C ILE A 61 0.23 0.29 -6.60
N LEU A 62 0.60 0.41 -7.89
CA LEU A 62 0.34 1.61 -8.67
C LEU A 62 -1.14 1.65 -9.05
N LEU A 63 -1.83 2.71 -8.65
CA LEU A 63 -3.22 2.95 -9.03
C LEU A 63 -3.29 3.45 -10.49
N PRO A 64 -4.35 3.07 -11.23
CA PRO A 64 -4.59 3.58 -12.59
C PRO A 64 -4.61 5.11 -12.64
N GLU A 65 -4.13 5.70 -13.74
CA GLU A 65 -4.06 7.17 -13.92
C GLU A 65 -5.36 7.91 -13.62
N LYS A 66 -6.51 7.28 -13.88
CA LYS A 66 -7.85 7.87 -13.59
C LYS A 66 -8.08 8.27 -12.13
N TYR A 67 -7.27 7.77 -11.20
CA TYR A 67 -7.40 8.08 -9.77
C TYR A 67 -6.53 9.26 -9.32
N TRP A 68 -5.43 9.57 -10.01
CA TRP A 68 -4.47 10.60 -9.58
C TRP A 68 -4.17 11.65 -10.64
N LYS A 69 -4.74 11.50 -11.83
CA LYS A 69 -4.67 12.49 -12.90
C LYS A 69 -6.03 13.18 -12.96
N GLU A 70 -6.12 14.34 -12.31
CA GLU A 70 -7.20 15.28 -12.57
C GLU A 70 -7.05 15.75 -14.03
N LYS A 71 -8.17 15.72 -14.77
CA LYS A 71 -8.22 16.00 -16.21
C LYS A 71 -7.87 17.45 -16.52
#